data_AF-C5TCN8-F1
#
_entry.id   AF-C5TCN8-F1
#
_cell.length_a   1.000
_cell.length_b   1.000
_cell.length_c   1.000
_cell.angle_alpha   90.00
_cell.angle_beta   90.00
_cell.angle_gamma   90.00
#
_symmetry.space_group_name_H-M   'P 1'
#
loop_
_entity.id
_entity.type
_entity.pdbx_description
1 polymer ?
#
loop_
_entity_poly.entity_id
_entity_poly.type
_entity_poly.pdbx_seq_one_letter_code
_entity_poly.pdbx_strand_id
1 'polypeptide(L)'
;MLPPHRYYYLHNFQRALAWVGERYGDLLNPAEQGFLMQFAQLPQPSQALMVRMLMRRGPWFRASKLVYDEIASTTDAAAPLLERGWLDAQHPMELDELFALHTKPELLQLFTHGPVHAGMRKTEMLQALQAAYPRPQTYAQWHPQSPEAAWRVMVGDLCERFRLMFFGNLYQDWSEFVLADLGIFQYEAVAFDAASRAFQARADVDGYLALHACRQALDDGTEVATVLQAVALCASDNPWLEKRRAKVLLRIGQACERAHDWACAEQAYAQSSYPGARHRRMRVYERLQRFDDALALALAAQATPESDEESQRVARMLPRLRRNLG
;
A
#
# COMPACT_ATOMS: atom_id res chain seq x y z
N MET A 1 -19.17 -19.26 -24.80
CA MET A 1 -17.98 -18.64 -25.41
C MET A 1 -18.23 -17.14 -25.48
N LEU A 2 -17.63 -16.37 -24.57
CA LEU A 2 -17.59 -14.91 -24.74
C LEU A 2 -16.72 -14.62 -25.97
N PRO A 3 -17.07 -13.66 -26.84
CA PRO A 3 -16.06 -13.12 -27.73
C PRO A 3 -14.90 -12.65 -26.85
N PRO A 4 -13.63 -12.97 -27.16
CA PRO A 4 -12.50 -12.51 -26.39
C PRO A 4 -12.39 -11.00 -26.62
N HIS A 5 -13.16 -10.22 -25.87
CA HIS A 5 -13.10 -8.78 -25.96
C HIS A 5 -11.75 -8.36 -25.41
N ARG A 6 -10.80 -8.03 -26.31
CA ARG A 6 -9.41 -7.74 -25.95
C ARG A 6 -9.25 -6.61 -24.93
N TYR A 7 -10.29 -5.79 -24.75
CA TYR A 7 -10.35 -4.68 -23.79
C TYR A 7 -11.24 -4.95 -22.56
N TYR A 8 -11.51 -6.21 -22.18
CA TYR A 8 -12.35 -6.50 -21.01
C TYR A 8 -11.87 -5.78 -19.74
N TYR A 9 -10.55 -5.69 -19.53
CA TYR A 9 -9.94 -5.04 -18.38
C TYR A 9 -10.21 -3.52 -18.39
N LEU A 10 -10.21 -2.90 -19.57
CA LEU A 10 -10.53 -1.48 -19.73
C LEU A 10 -12.01 -1.23 -19.42
N HIS A 11 -12.92 -2.07 -19.94
CA HIS A 11 -14.35 -1.94 -19.63
C HIS A 11 -14.64 -2.10 -18.14
N ASN A 12 -13.98 -3.04 -17.47
CA ASN A 12 -14.11 -3.24 -16.03
C ASN A 12 -13.61 -2.02 -15.25
N PHE A 13 -12.48 -1.44 -15.65
CA PHE A 13 -11.97 -0.21 -15.04
C PHE A 13 -12.90 0.99 -15.28
N GLN A 14 -13.38 1.19 -16.50
CA GLN A 14 -14.35 2.26 -16.82
C GLN A 14 -15.64 2.13 -16.00
N ARG A 15 -16.17 0.90 -15.86
CA ARG A 15 -17.35 0.61 -15.04
C ARG A 15 -17.09 0.96 -13.57
N ALA A 16 -15.92 0.61 -13.04
CA ALA A 16 -15.55 0.95 -11.68
C ALA A 16 -15.46 2.48 -11.48
N LEU A 17 -14.82 3.20 -12.40
CA LEU A 17 -14.72 4.66 -12.35
C LEU A 17 -16.09 5.34 -12.44
N ALA A 18 -16.96 4.87 -13.32
CA ALA A 18 -18.33 5.38 -13.42
C ALA A 18 -19.10 5.18 -12.12
N TRP A 19 -19.00 3.99 -11.51
CA TRP A 19 -19.63 3.70 -10.23
C TRP A 19 -19.09 4.58 -9.10
N VAL A 20 -17.77 4.81 -9.05
CA VAL A 20 -17.17 5.74 -8.07
C VAL A 20 -17.69 7.16 -8.27
N GLY A 21 -17.74 7.65 -9.52
CA GLY A 21 -18.27 8.98 -9.83
C GLY A 21 -19.74 9.15 -9.42
N GLU A 22 -20.57 8.14 -9.65
CA GLU A 22 -21.99 8.15 -9.29
C GLU A 22 -22.22 8.10 -7.77
N ARG A 23 -21.51 7.22 -7.06
CA ARG A 23 -21.74 6.94 -5.63
C ARG A 23 -20.98 7.84 -4.67
N TYR A 24 -19.86 8.38 -5.10
CA TYR A 24 -18.95 9.16 -4.25
C TYR A 24 -18.61 10.53 -4.82
N GLY A 25 -19.34 11.02 -5.82
CA GLY A 25 -19.06 12.32 -6.44
C GLY A 25 -18.92 13.48 -5.44
N ASP A 26 -19.66 13.42 -4.32
CA ASP A 26 -19.62 14.35 -3.18
C ASP A 26 -18.35 14.21 -2.30
N LEU A 27 -17.67 13.07 -2.28
CA LEU A 27 -16.39 12.87 -1.60
C LEU A 27 -15.18 13.23 -2.48
N LEU A 28 -15.37 13.38 -3.78
CA LEU A 28 -14.28 13.64 -4.73
C LEU A 28 -13.89 15.12 -4.76
N ASN A 29 -12.59 15.39 -4.77
CA ASN A 29 -12.08 16.73 -4.97
C ASN A 29 -12.06 17.11 -6.46
N PRO A 30 -11.84 18.39 -6.82
CA PRO A 30 -11.85 18.82 -8.23
C PRO A 30 -10.83 18.10 -9.13
N ALA A 31 -9.66 17.73 -8.59
CA ALA A 31 -8.64 17.02 -9.36
C ALA A 31 -9.06 15.57 -9.67
N GLU A 32 -9.67 14.89 -8.69
CA GLU A 32 -10.23 13.54 -8.83
C GLU A 32 -11.40 13.52 -9.81
N GLN A 33 -12.34 14.47 -9.70
CA GLN A 33 -13.44 14.64 -10.66
C GLN A 33 -12.89 14.93 -12.07
N GLY A 34 -11.89 15.81 -12.15
CA GLY A 34 -11.19 16.13 -13.40
C GLY A 34 -10.57 14.90 -14.05
N PHE A 35 -9.94 14.01 -13.28
CA PHE A 35 -9.41 12.75 -13.80
C PHE A 35 -10.50 11.87 -14.42
N LEU A 36 -11.64 11.67 -13.73
CA LEU A 36 -12.74 10.84 -14.25
C LEU A 36 -13.23 11.35 -15.61
N MET A 37 -13.43 12.67 -15.73
CA MET A 37 -13.85 13.30 -16.98
C MET A 37 -12.80 13.18 -18.08
N GLN A 38 -11.53 13.49 -17.76
CA GLN A 38 -10.44 13.48 -18.73
C GLN A 38 -10.11 12.06 -19.21
N PHE A 39 -10.25 11.06 -18.34
CA PHE A 39 -9.96 9.66 -18.68
C PHE A 39 -10.95 9.17 -19.73
N ALA A 40 -12.24 9.50 -19.57
CA ALA A 40 -13.29 9.14 -20.53
C ALA A 40 -13.08 9.77 -21.92
N GLN A 41 -12.37 10.90 -22.00
CA GLN A 41 -12.08 11.62 -23.25
C GLN A 41 -10.81 11.14 -23.97
N LEU A 42 -10.00 10.29 -23.34
CA LEU A 42 -8.79 9.78 -23.98
C LEU A 42 -9.11 8.83 -25.15
N PRO A 43 -8.23 8.74 -26.16
CA PRO A 43 -8.30 7.66 -27.14
C PRO A 43 -8.28 6.30 -26.46
N GLN A 44 -9.07 5.35 -26.98
CA GLN A 44 -9.17 4.00 -26.41
C GLN A 44 -7.80 3.30 -26.23
N PRO A 45 -6.83 3.39 -27.17
CA PRO A 45 -5.49 2.82 -26.95
C PRO A 45 -4.75 3.42 -25.75
N SER A 46 -4.91 4.73 -25.50
CA SER A 46 -4.31 5.42 -24.35
C SER A 46 -4.95 5.00 -23.03
N GLN A 47 -6.28 4.90 -23.00
CA GLN A 47 -7.00 4.36 -21.84
C GLN A 47 -6.55 2.93 -21.53
N ALA A 48 -6.48 2.08 -22.56
CA ALA A 48 -6.04 0.70 -22.45
C ALA A 48 -4.60 0.60 -21.92
N LEU A 49 -3.66 1.38 -22.47
CA LEU A 49 -2.28 1.41 -22.01
C LEU A 49 -2.19 1.81 -20.54
N MET A 50 -2.91 2.86 -20.13
CA MET A 50 -2.95 3.31 -18.74
C MET A 50 -3.42 2.18 -17.80
N VAL A 51 -4.55 1.52 -18.12
CA VAL A 51 -5.06 0.42 -17.28
C VAL A 51 -4.09 -0.75 -17.25
N ARG A 52 -3.44 -1.10 -18.37
CA ARG A 52 -2.40 -2.14 -18.42
C ARG A 52 -1.24 -1.84 -17.46
N MET A 53 -0.79 -0.59 -17.39
CA MET A 53 0.27 -0.19 -16.46
C MET A 53 -0.21 -0.21 -15.00
N LEU A 54 -1.41 0.30 -14.72
CA LEU A 54 -2.00 0.31 -13.37
C LEU A 54 -2.25 -1.09 -12.80
N MET A 55 -2.47 -2.09 -13.66
CA MET A 55 -2.64 -3.49 -13.25
C MET A 55 -1.31 -4.23 -13.07
N ARG A 56 -0.18 -3.62 -13.41
CA ARG A 56 1.16 -4.21 -13.23
C ARG A 56 1.84 -3.65 -11.99
N ARG A 57 2.83 -4.40 -11.50
CA ARG A 57 3.62 -3.99 -10.34
C ARG A 57 4.58 -2.84 -10.69
N GLY A 58 4.61 -1.84 -9.82
CA GLY A 58 5.58 -0.75 -9.82
C GLY A 58 5.13 0.47 -10.62
N PRO A 59 5.72 1.65 -10.38
CA PRO A 59 5.31 2.86 -11.09
C PRO A 59 6.05 3.03 -12.42
N TRP A 60 7.19 2.36 -12.61
CA TRP A 60 8.04 2.52 -13.79
C TRP A 60 7.85 1.41 -14.82
N PHE A 61 7.74 1.79 -16.09
CA PHE A 61 7.62 0.86 -17.20
C PHE A 61 8.49 1.26 -18.38
N ARG A 62 9.25 0.29 -18.90
CA ARG A 62 9.97 0.40 -20.17
C ARG A 62 9.01 0.19 -21.33
N ALA A 63 9.02 1.09 -22.32
CA ALA A 63 8.14 1.04 -23.48
C ALA A 63 8.26 -0.29 -24.25
N SER A 64 9.48 -0.85 -24.39
CA SER A 64 9.71 -2.13 -25.07
C SER A 64 9.07 -3.33 -24.37
N LYS A 65 8.68 -3.18 -23.09
CA LYS A 65 8.05 -4.22 -22.27
C LYS A 65 6.53 -4.06 -22.18
N LEU A 66 5.97 -3.10 -22.90
CA LEU A 66 4.53 -2.80 -22.97
C LEU A 66 4.00 -3.13 -24.37
N VAL A 67 4.06 -4.41 -24.74
CA VAL A 67 3.61 -4.92 -26.05
C VAL A 67 2.28 -5.64 -25.87
N TYR A 68 1.24 -5.14 -26.53
CA TYR A 68 -0.12 -5.66 -26.44
C TYR A 68 -0.77 -5.67 -27.83
N ASP A 69 -1.32 -6.80 -28.26
CA ASP A 69 -1.88 -6.97 -29.62
C ASP A 69 -3.01 -5.98 -29.93
N GLU A 70 -3.75 -5.54 -28.91
CA GLU A 70 -4.82 -4.56 -29.06
C GLU A 70 -4.33 -3.10 -29.12
N ILE A 71 -3.07 -2.83 -28.74
CA ILE A 71 -2.47 -1.49 -28.74
C ILE A 71 -1.41 -1.43 -29.84
N ALA A 72 -1.79 -0.90 -31.01
CA ALA A 72 -0.94 -0.93 -32.20
C ALA A 72 0.43 -0.24 -32.02
N SER A 73 0.46 0.90 -31.33
CA SER A 73 1.68 1.65 -31.04
C SER A 73 1.66 2.14 -29.60
N THR A 74 2.56 1.59 -28.78
CA THR A 74 2.69 1.96 -27.36
C THR A 74 3.10 3.42 -27.20
N THR A 75 4.01 3.92 -28.04
CA THR A 75 4.46 5.30 -27.99
C THR A 75 3.34 6.27 -28.34
N ASP A 76 2.57 5.99 -29.39
CA ASP A 76 1.44 6.85 -29.77
C ASP A 76 0.32 6.79 -28.72
N ALA A 77 0.07 5.61 -28.14
CA ALA A 77 -0.88 5.47 -27.04
C ALA A 77 -0.42 6.20 -25.77
N ALA A 78 0.88 6.32 -25.53
CA ALA A 78 1.44 7.04 -24.39
C ALA A 78 1.40 8.57 -24.55
N ALA A 79 1.44 9.10 -25.78
CA ALA A 79 1.53 10.54 -26.03
C ALA A 79 0.42 11.36 -25.33
N PRO A 80 -0.88 11.01 -25.42
CA PRO A 80 -1.95 11.73 -24.70
C PRO A 80 -1.85 11.64 -23.18
N LEU A 81 -1.19 10.61 -22.64
CA LEU A 81 -0.97 10.41 -21.21
C LEU A 81 0.19 11.27 -20.71
N LEU A 82 1.25 11.41 -21.52
CA LEU A 82 2.40 12.30 -21.27
C LEU A 82 1.96 13.77 -21.30
N GLU A 83 1.15 14.17 -22.27
CA GLU A 83 0.60 15.53 -22.39
C GLU A 83 -0.20 15.97 -21.14
N ARG A 84 -0.85 15.01 -20.47
CA ARG A 84 -1.63 15.23 -19.25
C ARG A 84 -0.81 15.10 -17.97
N GLY A 85 0.47 14.75 -18.07
CA GLY A 85 1.34 14.46 -16.93
C GLY A 85 0.94 13.21 -16.14
N TRP A 86 0.15 12.30 -16.74
CA TRP A 86 -0.20 11.02 -16.11
C TRP A 86 0.90 9.97 -16.27
N LEU A 87 1.70 10.15 -17.32
CA LEU A 87 3.02 9.55 -17.47
C LEU A 87 4.08 10.65 -17.41
N ASP A 88 5.24 10.31 -16.88
CA ASP A 88 6.42 11.18 -16.87
C ASP A 88 7.66 10.42 -17.37
N ALA A 89 8.26 10.91 -18.45
CA ALA A 89 9.50 10.37 -19.03
C ALA A 89 10.77 10.98 -18.40
N GLN A 90 10.62 12.11 -17.71
CA GLN A 90 11.71 12.92 -17.17
C GLN A 90 11.77 12.87 -15.64
N HIS A 91 10.88 12.12 -15.00
CA HIS A 91 10.92 11.95 -13.55
C HIS A 91 12.29 11.44 -13.09
N PRO A 92 12.89 12.01 -12.04
CA PRO A 92 14.14 11.50 -11.49
C PRO A 92 13.94 10.07 -10.98
N MET A 93 14.79 9.15 -11.43
CA MET A 93 14.79 7.74 -11.09
C MET A 93 15.98 7.44 -10.18
N GLU A 94 15.69 6.79 -9.06
CA GLU A 94 16.72 6.30 -8.14
C GLU A 94 17.46 5.10 -8.73
N LEU A 95 18.67 4.84 -8.25
CA LEU A 95 19.49 3.73 -8.75
C LEU A 95 18.84 2.35 -8.50
N ASP A 96 18.17 2.18 -7.36
CA ASP A 96 17.47 0.94 -7.02
C ASP A 96 16.23 0.71 -7.91
N GLU A 97 15.50 1.78 -8.27
CA GLU A 97 14.42 1.75 -9.25
C GLU A 97 14.92 1.35 -10.65
N LEU A 98 16.05 1.92 -11.10
CA LEU A 98 16.72 1.52 -12.35
C LEU A 98 17.08 0.03 -12.31
N PHE A 99 17.61 -0.42 -11.18
CA PHE A 99 17.91 -1.83 -10.96
C PHE A 99 16.65 -2.66 -11.07
N ALA A 100 15.54 -2.29 -10.44
CA ALA A 100 14.28 -3.04 -10.52
C ALA A 100 13.77 -3.20 -11.98
N LEU A 101 14.02 -2.23 -12.86
CA LEU A 101 13.61 -2.24 -14.27
C LEU A 101 14.45 -3.13 -15.19
N HIS A 102 15.69 -3.43 -14.81
CA HIS A 102 16.64 -4.12 -15.67
C HIS A 102 17.04 -5.50 -15.15
N THR A 103 17.29 -6.39 -16.09
CA THR A 103 17.96 -7.66 -15.80
C THR A 103 19.43 -7.43 -15.47
N LYS A 104 20.06 -8.39 -14.78
CA LYS A 104 21.48 -8.31 -14.46
C LYS A 104 22.38 -8.16 -15.71
N PRO A 105 22.15 -8.88 -16.83
CA PRO A 105 22.94 -8.68 -18.04
C PRO A 105 22.83 -7.26 -18.61
N GLU A 106 21.64 -6.67 -18.63
CA GLU A 106 21.45 -5.28 -19.08
C GLU A 106 22.18 -4.29 -18.15
N LEU A 107 22.15 -4.52 -16.83
CA LEU A 107 22.90 -3.69 -15.87
C LEU A 107 24.41 -3.77 -16.06
N LEU A 108 24.95 -4.95 -16.40
CA LEU A 108 26.38 -5.09 -16.69
C LEU A 108 26.78 -4.33 -17.98
N GLN A 109 25.86 -4.22 -18.95
CA GLN A 109 26.07 -3.43 -20.16
C GLN A 109 26.00 -1.92 -19.87
N LEU A 110 25.02 -1.51 -19.07
CA LEU A 110 24.85 -0.13 -18.61
C LEU A 110 26.07 0.39 -17.84
N PHE A 111 26.62 -0.44 -16.95
CA PHE A 111 27.73 -0.08 -16.07
C PHE A 111 29.04 -0.76 -16.45
N THR A 112 29.33 -0.88 -17.74
CA THR A 112 30.56 -1.52 -18.29
C THR A 112 31.87 -0.96 -17.72
N HIS A 113 31.89 0.33 -17.39
CA HIS A 113 33.05 1.01 -16.80
C HIS A 113 32.95 1.15 -15.27
N GLY A 114 31.91 0.60 -14.65
CA GLY A 114 31.69 0.64 -13.21
C GLY A 114 32.36 -0.55 -12.48
N PRO A 115 32.39 -0.52 -11.13
CA PRO A 115 32.94 -1.59 -10.30
C PRO A 115 31.99 -2.81 -10.21
N VAL A 116 31.45 -3.28 -11.35
CA VAL A 116 30.52 -4.40 -11.41
C VAL A 116 31.00 -5.48 -12.36
N HIS A 117 30.72 -6.75 -12.04
CA HIS A 117 31.10 -7.88 -12.89
C HIS A 117 30.07 -9.01 -12.81
N ALA A 118 30.13 -9.93 -13.78
CA ALA A 118 29.17 -11.03 -13.91
C ALA A 118 29.05 -11.94 -12.67
N GLY A 119 30.09 -12.06 -11.84
CA GLY A 119 30.06 -12.82 -10.58
C GLY A 119 29.20 -12.20 -9.45
N MET A 120 28.92 -10.90 -9.47
CA MET A 120 28.22 -10.23 -8.36
C MET A 120 26.71 -10.51 -8.37
N ARG A 121 26.10 -10.59 -7.20
CA ARG A 121 24.64 -10.53 -7.05
C ARG A 121 24.16 -9.10 -7.35
N LYS A 122 22.89 -8.97 -7.76
CA LYS A 122 22.30 -7.67 -8.09
C LYS A 122 22.33 -6.68 -6.91
N THR A 123 22.19 -7.18 -5.68
CA THR A 123 22.32 -6.39 -4.45
C THR A 123 23.75 -5.89 -4.22
N GLU A 124 24.76 -6.72 -4.50
CA GLU A 124 26.18 -6.35 -4.38
C GLU A 124 26.57 -5.30 -5.44
N MET A 125 26.06 -5.47 -6.67
CA MET A 125 26.24 -4.48 -7.75
C MET A 125 25.65 -3.13 -7.37
N LEU A 126 24.43 -3.12 -6.81
CA LEU A 126 23.77 -1.89 -6.36
C LEU A 126 24.61 -1.17 -5.29
N GLN A 127 25.06 -1.91 -4.27
CA GLN A 127 25.89 -1.38 -3.20
C GLN A 127 27.22 -0.79 -3.71
N ALA A 128 27.86 -1.46 -4.69
CA ALA A 128 29.12 -0.99 -5.27
C ALA A 128 28.97 0.31 -6.08
N LEU A 129 27.78 0.56 -6.64
CA LEU A 129 27.49 1.73 -7.47
C LEU A 129 26.91 2.91 -6.68
N GLN A 130 26.38 2.69 -5.47
CA GLN A 130 25.69 3.69 -4.66
C GLN A 130 26.53 4.97 -4.44
N ALA A 131 27.83 4.82 -4.18
CA ALA A 131 28.72 5.95 -3.92
C ALA A 131 29.02 6.76 -5.19
N ALA A 132 29.05 6.12 -6.36
CA ALA A 132 29.33 6.77 -7.63
C ALA A 132 28.09 7.51 -8.18
N TYR A 133 26.89 7.05 -7.83
CA TYR A 133 25.63 7.64 -8.28
C TYR A 133 24.69 7.96 -7.12
N PRO A 134 25.02 8.96 -6.28
CA PRO A 134 24.24 9.29 -5.09
C PRO A 134 22.99 10.12 -5.38
N ARG A 135 22.75 10.51 -6.64
CA ARG A 135 21.63 11.37 -7.04
C ARG A 135 20.74 10.68 -8.07
N PRO A 136 19.42 10.86 -7.97
CA PRO A 136 18.47 10.47 -9.00
C PRO A 136 18.81 11.11 -10.34
N GLN A 137 18.53 10.38 -11.42
CA GLN A 137 18.70 10.87 -12.79
C GLN A 137 17.51 10.42 -13.63
N THR A 138 17.25 11.10 -14.73
CA THR A 138 16.21 10.63 -15.66
C THR A 138 16.62 9.32 -16.31
N TYR A 139 15.66 8.55 -16.81
CA TYR A 139 15.98 7.29 -17.51
C TYR A 139 16.93 7.51 -18.71
N ALA A 140 16.76 8.62 -19.44
CA ALA A 140 17.63 8.99 -20.55
C ALA A 140 19.08 9.27 -20.11
N GLN A 141 19.29 9.78 -18.90
CA GLN A 141 20.62 9.98 -18.34
C GLN A 141 21.26 8.67 -17.86
N TRP A 142 20.45 7.75 -17.32
CA TRP A 142 20.90 6.42 -16.95
C TRP A 142 21.25 5.54 -18.16
N HIS A 143 20.52 5.69 -19.27
CA HIS A 143 20.66 4.88 -20.46
C HIS A 143 20.83 5.74 -21.75
N PRO A 144 21.86 6.60 -21.83
CA PRO A 144 21.97 7.63 -22.88
C PRO A 144 22.11 7.09 -24.30
N GLN A 145 22.55 5.84 -24.44
CA GLN A 145 22.75 5.19 -25.74
C GLN A 145 21.51 4.44 -26.25
N SER A 146 20.41 4.37 -25.49
CA SER A 146 19.20 3.67 -25.94
C SER A 146 18.15 4.64 -26.45
N PRO A 147 17.50 4.34 -27.59
CA PRO A 147 16.31 5.06 -28.04
C PRO A 147 15.04 4.67 -27.24
N GLU A 148 15.15 3.76 -26.28
CA GLU A 148 14.02 3.28 -25.49
C GLU A 148 13.50 4.32 -24.50
N ALA A 149 12.18 4.51 -24.47
CA ALA A 149 11.51 5.29 -23.44
C ALA A 149 11.22 4.44 -22.20
N ALA A 150 11.31 5.06 -21.03
CA ALA A 150 10.69 4.57 -19.81
C ALA A 150 9.82 5.68 -19.21
N TRP A 151 8.69 5.28 -18.62
CA TRP A 151 7.71 6.20 -18.07
C TRP A 151 7.37 5.83 -16.63
N ARG A 152 7.25 6.85 -15.78
CA ARG A 152 6.66 6.72 -14.46
C ARG A 152 5.17 7.02 -14.56
N VAL A 153 4.34 6.16 -14.00
CA VAL A 153 2.92 6.42 -13.79
C VAL A 153 2.76 7.38 -12.61
N MET A 154 2.19 8.55 -12.87
CA MET A 154 2.05 9.62 -11.89
C MET A 154 0.71 9.62 -11.16
N VAL A 155 -0.27 8.85 -11.67
CA VAL A 155 -1.64 8.76 -11.15
C VAL A 155 -1.89 7.50 -10.32
N GLY A 156 -0.84 6.82 -9.86
CA GLY A 156 -0.93 5.56 -9.10
C GLY A 156 -1.79 5.70 -7.83
N ASP A 157 -1.45 6.64 -6.96
CA ASP A 157 -2.15 6.87 -5.68
C ASP A 157 -3.61 7.28 -5.88
N LEU A 158 -3.88 8.05 -6.93
CA LEU A 158 -5.24 8.44 -7.32
C LEU A 158 -6.06 7.21 -7.74
N CYS A 159 -5.49 6.32 -8.55
CA CYS A 159 -6.16 5.09 -8.95
C CYS A 159 -6.33 4.12 -7.78
N GLU A 160 -5.39 4.11 -6.83
CA GLU A 160 -5.51 3.34 -5.60
C GLU A 160 -6.63 3.86 -4.69
N ARG A 161 -6.82 5.19 -4.61
CA ARG A 161 -7.99 5.79 -3.96
C ARG A 161 -9.29 5.31 -4.61
N PHE A 162 -9.40 5.34 -5.94
CA PHE A 162 -10.61 4.85 -6.60
C PHE A 162 -10.84 3.35 -6.38
N ARG A 163 -9.77 2.55 -6.34
CA ARG A 163 -9.83 1.13 -5.98
C ARG A 163 -10.38 0.93 -4.58
N LEU A 164 -9.88 1.69 -3.60
CA LEU A 164 -10.39 1.68 -2.24
C LEU A 164 -11.87 2.03 -2.19
N MET A 165 -12.28 3.10 -2.86
CA MET A 165 -13.66 3.56 -2.84
C MET A 165 -14.62 2.56 -3.50
N PHE A 166 -14.15 1.89 -4.56
CA PHE A 166 -14.90 0.84 -5.25
C PHE A 166 -15.08 -0.42 -4.40
N PHE A 167 -14.00 -0.99 -3.87
CA PHE A 167 -14.05 -2.25 -3.13
C PHE A 167 -14.33 -2.11 -1.62
N GLY A 168 -14.23 -0.89 -1.07
CA GLY A 168 -14.21 -0.65 0.37
C GLY A 168 -12.93 -1.15 1.07
N ASN A 169 -11.97 -1.67 0.31
CA ASN A 169 -10.72 -2.23 0.81
C ASN A 169 -9.61 -2.18 -0.24
N LEU A 170 -8.38 -2.56 0.15
CA LEU A 170 -7.20 -2.60 -0.74
C LEU A 170 -6.61 -4.01 -0.91
N TYR A 171 -7.26 -5.06 -0.40
CA TYR A 171 -6.80 -6.44 -0.67
C TYR A 171 -7.37 -6.97 -1.99
N GLN A 172 -8.53 -6.45 -2.43
CA GLN A 172 -9.10 -6.70 -3.75
C GLN A 172 -8.49 -5.79 -4.81
N ASP A 173 -8.31 -6.32 -6.01
CA ASP A 173 -7.78 -5.57 -7.14
C ASP A 173 -8.70 -5.64 -8.35
N TRP A 174 -8.32 -4.96 -9.44
CA TRP A 174 -9.12 -4.89 -10.66
C TRP A 174 -9.28 -6.25 -11.37
N SER A 175 -8.50 -7.28 -11.00
CA SER A 175 -8.65 -8.63 -11.55
C SER A 175 -9.87 -9.37 -11.02
N GLU A 176 -10.45 -8.93 -9.89
CA GLU A 176 -11.69 -9.50 -9.32
C GLU A 176 -12.84 -9.53 -10.32
N PHE A 177 -12.98 -8.49 -11.15
CA PHE A 177 -13.98 -8.47 -12.21
C PHE A 177 -13.78 -9.60 -13.22
N VAL A 178 -12.53 -9.89 -13.56
CA VAL A 178 -12.19 -10.97 -14.51
C VAL A 178 -12.54 -12.32 -13.90
N LEU A 179 -12.21 -12.51 -12.63
CA LEU A 179 -12.52 -13.75 -11.90
C LEU A 179 -14.04 -13.95 -11.74
N ALA A 180 -14.79 -12.87 -11.53
CA ALA A 180 -16.24 -12.89 -11.50
C ALA A 180 -16.85 -13.20 -12.89
N ASP A 181 -16.39 -12.49 -13.93
CA ASP A 181 -16.86 -12.68 -15.31
C ASP A 181 -16.54 -14.09 -15.85
N LEU A 182 -15.44 -14.71 -15.38
CA LEU A 182 -15.07 -16.10 -15.68
C LEU A 182 -15.89 -17.13 -14.88
N GLY A 183 -16.75 -16.68 -13.95
CA GLY A 183 -17.55 -17.53 -13.08
C GLY A 183 -16.74 -18.26 -11.99
N ILE A 184 -15.48 -17.88 -11.79
CA ILE A 184 -14.60 -18.42 -10.74
C ILE A 184 -15.04 -17.89 -9.37
N PHE A 185 -15.41 -16.61 -9.31
CA PHE A 185 -16.10 -16.03 -8.16
C PHE A 185 -17.56 -15.77 -8.48
N GLN A 186 -18.44 -16.33 -7.67
CA GLN A 186 -19.88 -16.09 -7.74
C GLN A 186 -20.26 -15.27 -6.51
N TYR A 187 -20.57 -14.00 -6.74
CA TYR A 187 -21.08 -13.10 -5.71
C TYR A 187 -22.60 -13.12 -5.73
N GLU A 188 -23.22 -13.07 -4.56
CA GLU A 188 -24.65 -12.92 -4.42
C GLU A 188 -25.08 -11.53 -4.93
N ALA A 189 -26.11 -11.50 -5.78
CA ALA A 189 -26.67 -10.25 -6.29
C ALA A 189 -27.56 -9.60 -5.22
N VAL A 190 -26.96 -8.79 -4.36
CA VAL A 190 -27.70 -8.01 -3.35
C VAL A 190 -28.08 -6.65 -3.94
N ALA A 191 -29.36 -6.30 -3.87
CA ALA A 191 -29.83 -4.97 -4.25
C ALA A 191 -29.45 -3.96 -3.16
N PHE A 192 -28.48 -3.11 -3.46
CA PHE A 192 -28.02 -2.06 -2.56
C PHE A 192 -28.66 -0.71 -2.93
N ASP A 193 -29.10 0.05 -1.92
CA ASP A 193 -29.52 1.44 -2.08
C ASP A 193 -28.34 2.34 -2.49
N ALA A 194 -28.61 3.50 -3.10
CA ALA A 194 -27.60 4.48 -3.47
C ALA A 194 -26.77 4.99 -2.30
N ALA A 195 -27.33 4.99 -1.08
CA ALA A 195 -26.61 5.31 0.16
C ALA A 195 -25.66 4.19 0.64
N SER A 196 -25.72 3.00 0.04
CA SER A 196 -24.91 1.84 0.43
C SER A 196 -23.50 1.97 -0.13
N ARG A 197 -22.66 2.72 0.60
CA ARG A 197 -21.25 2.94 0.29
C ARG A 197 -20.39 2.71 1.53
N ALA A 198 -19.14 2.29 1.31
CA ALA A 198 -18.22 1.92 2.38
C ALA A 198 -17.74 3.12 3.20
N PHE A 199 -17.61 4.29 2.56
CA PHE A 199 -17.14 5.53 3.19
C PHE A 199 -18.22 6.60 3.12
N GLN A 200 -18.47 7.27 4.26
CA GLN A 200 -19.48 8.32 4.32
C GLN A 200 -18.88 9.71 4.22
N ALA A 201 -17.63 9.88 4.68
CA ALA A 201 -16.89 11.13 4.56
C ALA A 201 -15.56 10.93 3.83
N ARG A 202 -15.08 11.99 3.15
CA ARG A 202 -13.76 11.99 2.51
C ARG A 202 -12.64 11.69 3.52
N ALA A 203 -12.75 12.25 4.73
CA ALA A 203 -11.80 12.01 5.81
C ALA A 203 -11.66 10.53 6.17
N ASP A 204 -12.72 9.71 6.00
CA ASP A 204 -12.63 8.27 6.23
C ASP A 204 -11.72 7.58 5.19
N VAL A 205 -11.82 8.01 3.93
CA VAL A 205 -10.97 7.50 2.83
C VAL A 205 -9.51 7.89 3.09
N ASP A 206 -9.29 9.16 3.47
CA ASP A 206 -7.96 9.70 3.77
C ASP A 206 -7.33 8.95 4.97
N GLY A 207 -8.10 8.75 6.04
CA GLY A 207 -7.67 8.00 7.22
C GLY A 207 -7.35 6.54 6.90
N TYR A 208 -8.14 5.88 6.06
CA TYR A 208 -7.82 4.52 5.62
C TYR A 208 -6.49 4.45 4.86
N LEU A 209 -6.26 5.36 3.91
CA LEU A 209 -5.05 5.39 3.09
C LEU A 209 -3.82 5.71 3.95
N ALA A 210 -3.94 6.65 4.90
CA ALA A 210 -2.88 6.96 5.85
C ALA A 210 -2.50 5.73 6.71
N LEU A 211 -3.49 5.00 7.23
CA LEU A 211 -3.26 3.75 7.97
C LEU A 211 -2.65 2.64 7.10
N HIS A 212 -3.01 2.60 5.82
CA HIS A 212 -2.41 1.67 4.87
C HIS A 212 -0.93 1.98 4.64
N ALA A 213 -0.60 3.24 4.38
CA ALA A 213 0.77 3.71 4.21
C ALA A 213 1.62 3.46 5.45
N CYS A 214 1.09 3.72 6.65
CA CYS A 214 1.79 3.41 7.90
C CYS A 214 2.12 1.91 8.04
N ARG A 215 1.19 1.04 7.63
CA ARG A 215 1.42 -0.40 7.63
C ARG A 215 2.51 -0.79 6.64
N GLN A 216 2.49 -0.24 5.42
CA GLN A 216 3.52 -0.51 4.41
C GLN A 216 4.88 -0.02 4.89
N ALA A 217 4.96 1.20 5.41
CA ALA A 217 6.19 1.76 5.98
C ALA A 217 6.79 0.86 7.07
N LEU A 218 5.96 0.28 7.95
CA LEU A 218 6.40 -0.69 8.96
C LEU A 218 6.94 -1.99 8.32
N ASP A 219 6.26 -2.51 7.31
CA ASP A 219 6.65 -3.74 6.61
C ASP A 219 7.94 -3.53 5.78
N ASP A 220 8.16 -2.32 5.27
CA ASP A 220 9.36 -1.90 4.53
C ASP A 220 10.54 -1.52 5.45
N GLY A 221 10.36 -1.60 6.78
CA GLY A 221 11.44 -1.39 7.75
C GLY A 221 11.70 0.07 8.12
N THR A 222 10.75 0.97 7.88
CA THR A 222 10.79 2.35 8.40
C THR A 222 10.91 2.34 9.92
N GLU A 223 11.60 3.33 10.48
CA GLU A 223 11.77 3.47 11.92
C GLU A 223 10.42 3.46 12.66
N VAL A 224 10.28 2.56 13.63
CA VAL A 224 9.01 2.29 14.31
C VAL A 224 8.46 3.52 15.04
N ALA A 225 9.33 4.36 15.62
CA ALA A 225 8.93 5.60 16.27
C ALA A 225 8.25 6.59 15.30
N THR A 226 8.79 6.71 14.08
CA THR A 226 8.22 7.56 13.02
C THR A 226 6.85 7.03 12.61
N VAL A 227 6.72 5.71 12.42
CA VAL A 227 5.42 5.10 12.06
C VAL A 227 4.40 5.27 13.19
N LEU A 228 4.81 5.11 14.45
CA LEU A 228 3.93 5.28 15.62
C LEU A 228 3.35 6.70 15.69
N GLN A 229 4.17 7.73 15.45
CA GLN A 229 3.71 9.12 15.41
C GLN A 229 2.67 9.33 14.30
N ALA A 230 2.91 8.81 13.10
CA ALA A 230 1.96 8.91 12.00
C ALA A 230 0.61 8.23 12.31
N VAL A 231 0.64 7.03 12.92
CA VAL A 231 -0.58 6.30 13.31
C VAL A 231 -1.34 6.97 14.45
N ALA A 232 -0.66 7.68 15.35
CA ALA A 232 -1.32 8.46 16.41
C ALA A 232 -2.19 9.59 15.85
N LEU A 233 -1.78 10.19 14.73
CA LEU A 233 -2.55 11.23 14.03
C LEU A 233 -3.77 10.71 13.26
N CYS A 234 -3.90 9.39 13.10
CA CYS A 234 -4.97 8.75 12.35
C CYS A 234 -6.19 8.36 13.20
N ALA A 235 -6.35 8.93 14.40
CA ALA A 235 -7.51 8.68 15.26
C ALA A 235 -8.81 9.08 14.55
N SER A 236 -9.86 8.29 14.75
CA SER A 236 -11.11 8.46 14.01
C SER A 236 -12.32 8.04 14.83
N ASP A 237 -13.41 8.80 14.74
CA ASP A 237 -14.70 8.44 15.36
C ASP A 237 -15.40 7.27 14.66
N ASN A 238 -15.02 6.98 13.41
CA ASN A 238 -15.49 5.81 12.67
C ASN A 238 -14.97 4.51 13.32
N PRO A 239 -15.83 3.65 13.91
CA PRO A 239 -15.40 2.47 14.68
C PRO A 239 -14.62 1.45 13.84
N TRP A 240 -14.93 1.35 12.54
CA TRP A 240 -14.21 0.44 11.65
C TRP A 240 -12.79 0.91 11.36
N LEU A 241 -12.58 2.21 11.17
CA LEU A 241 -11.24 2.80 11.02
C LEU A 241 -10.46 2.73 12.32
N GLU A 242 -11.09 3.00 13.47
CA GLU A 242 -10.41 2.91 14.76
C GLU A 242 -9.97 1.46 15.06
N LYS A 243 -10.80 0.47 14.71
CA LYS A 243 -10.40 -0.94 14.78
C LYS A 243 -9.21 -1.25 13.88
N ARG A 244 -9.15 -0.65 12.68
CA ARG A 244 -8.01 -0.76 11.77
C ARG A 244 -6.75 -0.12 12.35
N ARG A 245 -6.87 1.09 12.91
CA ARG A 245 -5.78 1.81 13.60
C ARG A 245 -5.24 1.01 14.77
N ALA A 246 -6.11 0.50 15.64
CA ALA A 246 -5.75 -0.35 16.76
C ALA A 246 -4.95 -1.60 16.31
N LYS A 247 -5.33 -2.21 15.18
CA LYS A 247 -4.59 -3.34 14.60
C LYS A 247 -3.18 -2.96 14.14
N VAL A 248 -3.01 -1.77 13.55
CA VAL A 248 -1.68 -1.26 13.15
C VAL A 248 -0.83 -1.01 14.39
N LEU A 249 -1.37 -0.37 15.42
CA LEU A 249 -0.67 -0.16 16.70
C LEU A 249 -0.24 -1.48 17.36
N LEU A 250 -1.08 -2.53 17.32
CA LEU A 250 -0.69 -3.84 17.82
C LEU A 250 0.54 -4.38 17.07
N ARG A 251 0.59 -4.23 15.74
CA ARG A 251 1.72 -4.67 14.91
C ARG A 251 2.98 -3.86 15.19
N ILE A 252 2.84 -2.55 15.40
CA ILE A 252 3.93 -1.65 15.83
C ILE A 252 4.51 -2.17 17.14
N GLY A 253 3.69 -2.38 18.17
CA GLY A 253 4.15 -2.90 19.45
C GLY A 253 4.86 -4.26 19.30
N GLN A 254 4.37 -5.15 18.43
CA GLN A 254 5.02 -6.43 18.14
C GLN A 254 6.38 -6.26 17.44
N ALA A 255 6.53 -5.25 16.58
CA ALA A 255 7.82 -4.92 15.96
C ALA A 255 8.80 -4.40 17.01
N CYS A 256 8.35 -3.53 17.92
CA CYS A 256 9.15 -3.03 19.04
C CYS A 256 9.60 -4.18 19.96
N GLU A 257 8.73 -5.13 20.30
CA GLU A 257 9.11 -6.31 21.09
C GLU A 257 10.21 -7.14 20.40
N ARG A 258 10.14 -7.35 19.09
CA ARG A 258 11.20 -8.06 18.33
C ARG A 258 12.54 -7.31 18.37
N ALA A 259 12.48 -5.98 18.38
CA ALA A 259 13.64 -5.11 18.50
C ALA A 259 14.11 -4.90 19.95
N HIS A 260 13.42 -5.48 20.94
CA HIS A 260 13.64 -5.24 22.38
C HIS A 260 13.46 -3.77 22.82
N ASP A 261 12.75 -2.95 22.03
CA ASP A 261 12.37 -1.58 22.40
C ASP A 261 11.09 -1.62 23.23
N TRP A 262 11.24 -1.92 24.51
CA TRP A 262 10.11 -2.07 25.44
C TRP A 262 9.37 -0.75 25.69
N ALA A 263 10.06 0.39 25.62
CA ALA A 263 9.43 1.70 25.85
C ALA A 263 8.48 2.06 24.70
N CYS A 264 8.93 1.90 23.45
CA CYS A 264 8.07 2.12 22.29
C CYS A 264 6.94 1.08 22.21
N ALA A 265 7.21 -0.19 22.59
CA ALA A 265 6.18 -1.22 22.66
C ALA A 265 5.04 -0.85 23.62
N GLU A 266 5.38 -0.30 24.79
CA GLU A 266 4.41 0.16 25.78
C GLU A 266 3.52 1.28 25.23
N GLN A 267 4.13 2.29 24.59
CA GLN A 267 3.40 3.41 23.98
C GLN A 267 2.42 2.94 22.90
N ALA A 268 2.84 2.00 22.06
CA ALA A 268 1.99 1.45 21.01
C ALA A 268 0.82 0.64 21.59
N TYR A 269 1.07 -0.23 22.57
CA TYR A 269 0.00 -1.02 23.19
C TYR A 269 -0.93 -0.18 24.08
N ALA A 270 -0.44 0.90 24.69
CA ALA A 270 -1.26 1.82 25.47
C ALA A 270 -2.34 2.50 24.63
N GLN A 271 -2.07 2.72 23.34
CA GLN A 271 -3.00 3.37 22.41
C GLN A 271 -3.87 2.37 21.63
N SER A 272 -3.64 1.07 21.76
CA SER A 272 -4.33 0.03 20.99
C SER A 272 -5.44 -0.62 21.80
N SER A 273 -6.67 -0.52 21.30
CA SER A 273 -7.83 -1.27 21.78
C SER A 273 -7.99 -2.64 21.10
N TYR A 274 -6.99 -3.08 20.32
CA TYR A 274 -7.12 -4.34 19.57
C TYR A 274 -6.95 -5.54 20.52
N PRO A 275 -7.81 -6.58 20.41
CA PRO A 275 -7.76 -7.73 21.30
C PRO A 275 -6.35 -8.30 21.45
N GLY A 276 -5.89 -8.41 22.70
CA GLY A 276 -4.57 -8.91 23.07
C GLY A 276 -3.48 -7.85 23.23
N ALA A 277 -3.71 -6.60 22.83
CA ALA A 277 -2.78 -5.49 23.08
C ALA A 277 -2.59 -5.25 24.60
N ARG A 278 -3.70 -5.25 25.36
CA ARG A 278 -3.69 -5.05 26.81
C ARG A 278 -2.86 -6.10 27.55
N HIS A 279 -3.05 -7.38 27.24
CA HIS A 279 -2.21 -8.46 27.77
C HIS A 279 -0.72 -8.30 27.40
N ARG A 280 -0.41 -7.91 26.16
CA ARG A 280 0.97 -7.65 25.74
C ARG A 280 1.59 -6.47 26.50
N ARG A 281 0.83 -5.40 26.75
CA ARG A 281 1.25 -4.29 27.61
C ARG A 281 1.63 -4.73 29.02
N MET A 282 0.84 -5.62 29.64
CA MET A 282 1.20 -6.20 30.96
C MET A 282 2.54 -6.94 30.91
N ARG A 283 2.80 -7.69 29.83
CA ARG A 283 4.08 -8.40 29.62
C ARG A 283 5.24 -7.44 29.41
N VAL A 284 5.02 -6.32 28.71
CA VAL A 284 6.01 -5.25 28.55
C VAL A 284 6.33 -4.60 29.91
N TYR A 285 5.34 -4.35 30.77
CA TYR A 285 5.59 -3.89 32.13
C TYR A 285 6.44 -4.87 32.95
N GLU A 286 6.19 -6.19 32.87
CA GLU A 286 7.07 -7.19 33.50
C GLU A 286 8.52 -7.11 32.96
N ARG A 287 8.71 -6.86 31.65
CA ARG A 287 10.04 -6.70 31.05
C ARG A 287 10.76 -5.44 31.51
N LEU A 288 10.01 -4.36 31.72
CA LEU A 288 10.49 -3.09 32.28
C LEU A 288 10.62 -3.10 33.81
N GLN A 289 10.36 -4.24 34.48
CA GLN A 289 10.33 -4.38 35.94
C GLN A 289 9.33 -3.44 36.64
N ARG A 290 8.31 -2.97 35.91
CA ARG A 290 7.21 -2.14 36.42
C ARG A 290 6.08 -3.04 36.94
N PHE A 291 6.37 -3.80 37.98
CA PHE A 291 5.45 -4.85 38.46
C PHE A 291 4.14 -4.30 39.03
N ASP A 292 4.17 -3.13 39.67
CA ASP A 292 2.96 -2.45 40.16
C ASP A 292 2.01 -2.09 39.01
N ASP A 293 2.54 -1.51 37.94
CA ASP A 293 1.75 -1.17 36.74
C ASP A 293 1.19 -2.43 36.06
N ALA A 294 1.99 -3.50 35.98
CA ALA A 294 1.55 -4.79 35.46
C ALA A 294 0.40 -5.38 36.29
N LEU A 295 0.52 -5.34 37.62
CA LEU A 295 -0.52 -5.84 38.53
C LEU A 295 -1.78 -5.00 38.44
N ALA A 296 -1.67 -3.67 38.46
CA ALA A 296 -2.81 -2.76 38.34
C ALA A 296 -3.58 -3.01 37.03
N LEU A 297 -2.87 -3.14 35.90
CA LEU A 297 -3.49 -3.43 34.61
C LEU A 297 -4.12 -4.82 34.57
N ALA A 298 -3.48 -5.83 35.16
CA ALA A 298 -4.02 -7.18 35.24
C ALA A 298 -5.29 -7.27 36.11
N LEU A 299 -5.34 -6.53 37.23
CA LEU A 299 -6.54 -6.45 38.08
C LEU A 299 -7.69 -5.75 37.37
N ALA A 300 -7.43 -4.66 36.64
CA ALA A 300 -8.43 -4.01 35.81
C ALA A 300 -8.97 -4.96 34.71
N ALA A 301 -8.08 -5.74 34.09
CA ALA A 301 -8.48 -6.72 33.09
C ALA A 301 -9.25 -7.92 33.68
N GLN A 302 -8.97 -8.31 34.93
CA GLN A 302 -9.74 -9.33 35.64
C GLN A 302 -11.17 -8.85 35.95
N ALA A 303 -11.34 -7.58 36.34
CA ALA A 303 -12.64 -7.01 36.65
C ALA A 303 -13.51 -6.81 35.39
N THR A 304 -12.88 -6.41 34.28
CA THR A 304 -13.55 -6.16 32.99
C THR A 304 -12.75 -6.78 31.83
N PRO A 305 -12.88 -8.10 31.60
CA PRO A 305 -12.17 -8.77 30.52
C PRO A 305 -12.73 -8.39 29.14
N GLU A 306 -11.84 -8.26 28.15
CA GLU A 306 -12.20 -8.04 26.74
C GLU A 306 -12.68 -9.35 26.07
N SER A 307 -12.25 -10.51 26.61
CA SER A 307 -12.63 -11.84 26.13
C SER A 307 -12.32 -12.95 27.15
N ASP A 308 -12.86 -14.15 26.91
CA ASP A 308 -12.52 -15.36 27.68
C ASP A 308 -11.03 -15.72 27.57
N GLU A 309 -10.43 -15.50 26.40
CA GLU A 309 -9.00 -15.73 26.17
C GLU A 309 -8.15 -14.82 27.07
N GLU A 310 -8.55 -13.55 27.22
CA GLU A 310 -7.87 -12.63 28.11
C GLU A 310 -8.05 -13.03 29.57
N SER A 311 -9.25 -13.40 29.99
CA SER A 311 -9.54 -13.90 31.35
C SER A 311 -8.60 -15.04 31.74
N GLN A 312 -8.41 -16.02 30.86
CA GLN A 312 -7.51 -17.16 31.09
C GLN A 312 -6.05 -16.72 31.20
N ARG A 313 -5.60 -15.78 30.35
CA ARG A 313 -4.23 -15.26 30.39
C ARG A 313 -3.96 -14.50 31.67
N VAL A 314 -4.86 -13.59 32.05
CA VAL A 314 -4.76 -12.78 33.27
C VAL A 314 -4.75 -13.67 34.52
N ALA A 315 -5.62 -14.69 34.59
CA ALA A 315 -5.64 -15.65 35.70
C ALA A 315 -4.31 -16.37 35.90
N ARG A 316 -3.58 -16.68 34.82
CA ARG A 316 -2.23 -17.27 34.88
C ARG A 316 -1.14 -16.26 35.26
N MET A 317 -1.32 -14.99 34.92
CA MET A 317 -0.35 -13.92 35.21
C MET A 317 -0.41 -13.43 36.66
N LEU A 318 -1.60 -13.27 37.23
CA LEU A 318 -1.80 -12.68 38.57
C LEU A 318 -0.98 -13.35 39.68
N PRO A 319 -0.91 -14.69 39.81
CA PRO A 319 -0.09 -15.33 40.85
C PRO A 319 1.42 -15.06 40.70
N ARG A 320 1.90 -14.89 39.46
CA ARG A 320 3.31 -14.54 39.21
C ARG A 320 3.57 -13.08 39.56
N LEU A 321 2.67 -12.17 39.19
CA LEU A 321 2.81 -10.74 39.48
C LEU A 321 2.80 -10.47 40.98
N ARG A 322 1.88 -11.10 41.74
CA ARG A 322 1.85 -10.98 43.21
C ARG A 322 3.16 -11.41 43.85
N ARG A 323 3.69 -12.58 43.46
CA ARG A 323 4.97 -13.08 43.98
C ARG A 323 6.17 -12.15 43.74
N ASN A 324 6.16 -11.33 42.69
CA ASN A 324 7.24 -10.37 42.43
C ASN A 324 7.16 -9.13 43.31
N LEU A 325 6.01 -8.87 43.95
CA LEU A 325 5.75 -7.69 44.79
C LEU A 325 5.76 -8.00 46.30
N GLY A 326 5.89 -9.27 46.69
CA GLY A 326 5.85 -9.74 48.09
C GLY A 326 4.52 -10.34 48.47
#